data_AF-A0A9D1LEE7-F1
#
_entry.id   AF-A0A9D1LEE7-F1
#
_cell.length_a   1.000
_cell.length_b   1.000
_cell.length_c   1.000
_cell.angle_alpha   90.00
_cell.angle_beta   90.00
_cell.angle_gamma   90.00
#
_symmetry.space_group_name_H-M   'P 1'
#
loop_
_entity.id
_entity.type
_entity.pdbx_description
1 polymer ?
#
loop_
_entity_poly.entity_id
_entity_poly.type
_entity_poly.pdbx_seq_one_letter_code
_entity_poly.pdbx_strand_id
1 'polypeptide(L)'
;MLKYLHIKNFKGWKDSGKIEFAPITLFMGSNSSGKSSIGQFLMLLKQSSSTDRKTVLFLGDSNSVVELGGPVDMLYEHNTDAMLEFEYRWDIPELLTLSMLSNTDNAEDYIVNSITFADKIAVRDKEIQTLEVEKMIYHLHLKDQSDFSVGMERVQKASSARAYKTIAENYEIKRVLGRAWEMPSPYRFYGFPDEMISYHQNAWFAPQLNAAHENF
;
A
#
# COMPACT_ATOMS: atom_id res chain seq x y z
N MET A 1 5.48 15.15 -0.84
CA MET A 1 6.53 15.03 -1.89
C MET A 1 7.17 13.65 -1.80
N LEU A 2 7.29 12.90 -2.91
CA LEU A 2 7.98 11.59 -2.95
C LEU A 2 9.46 11.75 -2.56
N LYS A 3 9.95 10.88 -1.67
CA LYS A 3 11.32 10.87 -1.16
C LYS A 3 12.12 9.70 -1.66
N TYR A 4 11.53 8.50 -1.65
CA TYR A 4 12.19 7.35 -2.24
C TYR A 4 11.17 6.33 -2.74
N LEU A 5 11.66 5.46 -3.62
CA LEU A 5 10.96 4.30 -4.14
C LEU A 5 11.90 3.10 -4.15
N HIS A 6 11.38 1.93 -3.79
CA HIS A 6 12.05 0.65 -3.92
C HIS A 6 11.06 -0.32 -4.55
N ILE A 7 11.45 -0.99 -5.63
CA ILE A 7 10.61 -1.96 -6.33
C ILE A 7 11.39 -3.27 -6.47
N LYS A 8 10.71 -4.39 -6.26
CA LYS A 8 11.24 -5.73 -6.53
C LYS A 8 10.27 -6.52 -7.38
N ASN A 9 10.83 -7.35 -8.24
CA ASN A 9 10.12 -8.24 -9.16
C ASN A 9 9.17 -7.52 -10.14
N PHE A 10 9.59 -6.39 -10.70
CA PHE A 10 8.79 -5.61 -11.65
C PHE A 10 9.54 -5.37 -12.98
N LYS A 11 8.98 -5.87 -14.10
CA LYS A 11 9.55 -5.77 -15.44
C LYS A 11 11.03 -6.18 -15.47
N GLY A 12 11.93 -5.26 -15.80
CA GLY A 12 13.38 -5.53 -15.83
C GLY A 12 14.06 -5.50 -14.45
N TRP A 13 13.32 -5.14 -13.39
CA TRP A 13 13.87 -4.95 -12.05
C TRP A 13 13.59 -6.15 -11.15
N LYS A 14 14.61 -6.99 -10.94
CA LYS A 14 14.61 -7.97 -9.84
C LYS A 14 14.56 -7.25 -8.49
N ASP A 15 15.44 -6.26 -8.34
CA ASP A 15 15.51 -5.37 -7.19
C ASP A 15 16.09 -4.04 -7.70
N SER A 16 15.35 -2.94 -7.54
CA SER A 16 15.80 -1.61 -7.96
C SER A 16 16.82 -0.99 -6.99
N GLY A 17 16.99 -1.57 -5.80
CA GLY A 17 17.49 -0.86 -4.64
C GLY A 17 16.62 0.33 -4.28
N LYS A 18 17.08 1.11 -3.30
CA LYS A 18 16.42 2.36 -2.92
C LYS A 18 16.77 3.47 -3.90
N ILE A 19 15.76 4.00 -4.58
CA ILE A 19 15.87 5.15 -5.48
C ILE A 19 15.45 6.39 -4.71
N GLU A 20 16.39 7.27 -4.37
CA GLU A 20 16.12 8.55 -3.73
C GLU A 20 15.64 9.59 -4.77
N PHE A 21 14.64 10.38 -4.41
CA PHE A 21 14.06 11.44 -5.24
C PHE A 21 14.42 12.82 -4.69
N ALA A 22 14.96 13.66 -5.57
CA ALA A 22 15.05 15.10 -5.41
C ALA A 22 13.89 15.78 -6.18
N PRO A 23 13.61 17.08 -5.93
CA PRO A 23 12.56 17.82 -6.64
C PRO A 23 12.65 17.71 -8.18
N ILE A 24 13.87 17.57 -8.70
CA ILE A 24 14.11 17.16 -10.09
C ILE A 24 15.05 15.95 -10.05
N THR A 25 14.61 14.84 -10.61
CA THR A 25 15.37 13.58 -10.67
C THR A 25 15.47 13.12 -12.14
N LEU A 26 16.69 12.84 -12.61
CA LEU A 26 16.96 12.41 -13.99
C LEU A 26 17.44 10.95 -14.02
N PHE A 27 16.72 10.08 -14.74
CA PHE A 27 17.13 8.69 -14.96
C PHE A 27 17.96 8.57 -16.23
N MET A 28 19.23 8.17 -16.09
CA MET A 28 20.16 7.97 -17.22
C MET A 28 20.60 6.50 -17.32
N GLY A 29 20.91 6.05 -18.53
CA GLY A 29 21.32 4.66 -18.81
C GLY A 29 21.02 4.22 -20.24
N SER A 30 21.59 3.09 -20.65
CA SER A 30 21.43 2.52 -22.00
C SER A 30 19.97 2.20 -22.36
N ASN A 31 19.66 2.11 -23.64
CA ASN A 31 18.32 1.71 -24.07
C ASN A 31 17.93 0.36 -23.45
N SER A 32 16.65 0.22 -23.11
CA SER A 32 16.09 -0.98 -22.46
C SER A 32 16.64 -1.29 -21.06
N SER A 33 17.37 -0.38 -20.42
CA SER A 33 17.85 -0.55 -19.03
C SER A 33 16.77 -0.40 -17.94
N GLY A 34 15.48 -0.39 -18.28
CA GLY A 34 14.38 -0.29 -17.30
C GLY A 34 14.02 1.12 -16.80
N LYS A 35 14.59 2.19 -17.38
CA LYS A 35 14.30 3.60 -16.99
C LYS A 35 12.80 3.92 -17.04
N SER A 36 12.15 3.63 -18.17
CA SER A 36 10.72 3.89 -18.35
C SER A 36 9.84 3.09 -17.40
N SER A 37 10.33 1.95 -16.90
CA SER A 37 9.60 1.10 -15.96
C SER A 37 9.36 1.81 -14.63
N ILE A 38 10.27 2.70 -14.19
CA ILE A 38 10.07 3.47 -12.95
C ILE A 38 8.86 4.40 -13.09
N GLY A 39 8.79 5.14 -14.20
CA GLY A 39 7.63 6.01 -14.48
C GLY A 39 6.34 5.21 -14.66
N GLN A 40 6.39 4.09 -15.38
CA GLN A 40 5.26 3.18 -15.54
C GLN A 40 4.74 2.64 -14.21
N PHE A 41 5.64 2.34 -13.27
CA PHE A 41 5.26 1.90 -11.93
C PHE A 41 4.52 3.00 -11.16
N LEU A 42 5.03 4.23 -11.18
CA LEU A 42 4.35 5.37 -10.54
C LEU A 42 2.97 5.63 -11.15
N MET A 43 2.84 5.53 -12.48
CA MET A 43 1.55 5.66 -13.17
C MET A 43 0.58 4.54 -12.79
N LEU A 44 1.08 3.30 -12.66
CA LEU A 44 0.31 2.14 -12.18
C LEU A 44 -0.28 2.41 -10.80
N LEU A 45 0.53 2.87 -9.84
CA LEU A 45 0.05 3.19 -8.50
C LEU A 45 -1.05 4.26 -8.54
N LYS A 46 -0.82 5.34 -9.31
CA LYS A 46 -1.76 6.45 -9.39
C LYS A 46 -3.09 6.03 -10.02
N GLN A 47 -3.08 5.33 -11.15
CA GLN A 47 -4.33 4.90 -11.78
C GLN A 47 -5.09 3.87 -10.94
N SER A 48 -4.37 3.01 -10.20
CA SER A 48 -4.97 2.04 -9.28
C SER A 48 -5.70 2.71 -8.10
N SER A 49 -5.24 3.88 -7.64
CA SER A 49 -5.95 4.62 -6.57
C SER A 49 -7.34 5.14 -6.97
N SER A 50 -7.60 5.26 -8.28
CA SER A 50 -8.86 5.81 -8.81
C SER A 50 -9.85 4.74 -9.29
N THR A 51 -9.55 3.44 -9.10
CA THR A 51 -10.43 2.35 -9.53
C THR A 51 -11.38 1.86 -8.43
N ASP A 52 -12.22 0.87 -8.75
CA ASP A 52 -13.04 0.16 -7.77
C ASP A 52 -12.20 -0.32 -6.58
N ARG A 53 -12.80 -0.30 -5.38
CA ARG A 53 -12.13 -0.68 -4.14
C ARG A 53 -11.65 -2.13 -4.13
N LYS A 54 -12.19 -3.02 -4.97
CA LYS A 54 -11.80 -4.44 -5.01
C LYS A 54 -10.64 -4.71 -5.98
N THR A 55 -10.28 -3.76 -6.83
CA THR A 55 -9.19 -3.91 -7.80
C THR A 55 -7.86 -3.60 -7.13
N VAL A 56 -7.07 -4.65 -6.82
CA VAL A 56 -5.76 -4.51 -6.13
C VAL A 56 -4.84 -3.57 -6.90
N LEU A 57 -4.55 -3.89 -8.16
CA LEU A 57 -3.84 -3.03 -9.09
C LEU A 57 -4.59 -3.00 -10.42
N PHE A 58 -4.77 -1.81 -10.96
CA PHE A 58 -5.35 -1.62 -12.28
C PHE A 58 -4.25 -1.54 -13.33
N LEU A 59 -4.04 -2.62 -14.07
CA LEU A 59 -2.96 -2.74 -15.06
C LEU A 59 -3.21 -1.96 -16.36
N GLY A 60 -4.37 -1.34 -16.49
CA GLY A 60 -4.76 -0.48 -17.59
C GLY A 60 -5.61 -1.16 -18.66
N ASP A 61 -6.13 -0.31 -19.53
CA ASP A 61 -6.88 -0.61 -20.75
C ASP A 61 -6.48 0.41 -21.84
N SER A 62 -7.16 0.38 -22.99
CA SER A 62 -6.88 1.26 -24.12
C SER A 62 -7.00 2.76 -23.83
N ASN A 63 -7.64 3.15 -22.73
CA ASN A 63 -7.83 4.55 -22.33
C ASN A 63 -7.00 4.93 -21.10
N SER A 64 -6.16 4.01 -20.60
CA SER A 64 -5.39 4.20 -19.38
C SER A 64 -4.07 4.93 -19.62
N VAL A 65 -3.56 5.58 -18.57
CA VAL A 65 -2.28 6.32 -18.63
C VAL A 65 -1.11 5.35 -18.82
N VAL A 66 -1.20 4.15 -18.24
CA VAL A 66 -0.29 3.05 -18.53
C VAL A 66 -1.07 1.75 -18.73
N GLU A 67 -0.64 0.97 -19.73
CA GLU A 67 -1.11 -0.39 -19.98
C GLU A 67 0.07 -1.35 -19.80
N LEU A 68 -0.09 -2.33 -18.91
CA LEU A 68 0.96 -3.26 -18.51
C LEU A 68 0.70 -4.70 -18.93
N GLY A 69 -0.38 -4.96 -19.68
CA GLY A 69 -0.81 -6.33 -20.00
C GLY A 69 -1.39 -7.04 -18.79
N GLY A 70 -1.17 -8.35 -18.71
CA GLY A 70 -1.57 -9.16 -17.55
C GLY A 70 -0.54 -9.10 -16.40
N PRO A 71 -0.89 -9.60 -15.21
CA PRO A 71 0.05 -9.70 -14.10
C PRO A 71 1.36 -10.42 -14.43
N VAL A 72 1.33 -11.44 -15.26
CA VAL A 72 2.55 -12.14 -15.73
C VAL A 72 3.48 -11.21 -16.49
N ASP A 73 2.96 -10.25 -17.25
CA ASP A 73 3.75 -9.34 -18.09
C ASP A 73 4.45 -8.25 -17.27
N MET A 74 3.89 -7.88 -16.12
CA MET A 74 4.50 -6.90 -15.22
C MET A 74 5.56 -7.49 -14.30
N LEU A 75 5.59 -8.81 -14.09
CA LEU A 75 6.52 -9.46 -13.16
C LEU A 75 7.89 -9.69 -13.78
N TYR A 76 8.94 -9.56 -12.96
CA TYR A 76 10.31 -9.87 -13.38
C TYR A 76 10.42 -11.32 -13.84
N GLU A 77 11.02 -11.52 -15.02
CA GLU A 77 11.15 -12.83 -15.67
C GLU A 77 9.82 -13.58 -15.84
N HIS A 78 8.68 -12.87 -15.83
CA HIS A 78 7.34 -13.47 -15.90
C HIS A 78 7.07 -14.49 -14.78
N ASN A 79 7.78 -14.37 -13.66
CA ASN A 79 7.72 -15.35 -12.57
C ASN A 79 6.51 -15.07 -11.65
N THR A 80 5.41 -15.78 -11.89
CA THR A 80 4.18 -15.68 -11.07
C THR A 80 4.29 -16.29 -9.67
N ASP A 81 5.37 -17.00 -9.36
CA ASP A 81 5.67 -17.47 -8.00
C ASP A 81 6.36 -16.40 -7.14
N ALA A 82 6.90 -15.36 -7.78
CA ALA A 82 7.45 -14.19 -7.09
C ALA A 82 6.35 -13.20 -6.71
N MET A 83 6.55 -12.51 -5.60
CA MET A 83 5.69 -11.39 -5.19
C MET A 83 6.23 -10.09 -5.79
N LEU A 84 5.33 -9.26 -6.32
CA LEU A 84 5.64 -7.85 -6.56
C LEU A 84 5.78 -7.18 -5.19
N GLU A 85 6.94 -6.61 -4.90
CA GLU A 85 7.17 -5.88 -3.65
C GLU A 85 7.53 -4.44 -3.96
N PHE A 86 6.99 -3.51 -3.19
CA PHE A 86 7.39 -2.12 -3.31
C PHE A 86 7.26 -1.38 -2.00
N GLU A 87 8.08 -0.34 -1.88
CA GLU A 87 8.07 0.57 -0.76
C GLU A 87 8.33 1.99 -1.28
N TYR A 88 7.59 2.97 -0.77
CA TYR A 88 7.88 4.37 -1.02
C TYR A 88 7.52 5.24 0.15
N ARG A 89 8.23 6.37 0.25
CA ARG A 89 8.00 7.38 1.26
C ARG A 89 7.66 8.71 0.64
N TRP A 90 6.70 9.41 1.25
CA TRP A 90 6.41 10.79 0.90
C TRP A 90 6.19 11.66 2.13
N ASP A 91 6.58 12.93 2.01
CA ASP A 91 6.22 13.97 2.98
C ASP A 91 4.75 14.34 2.82
N ILE A 92 4.09 14.59 3.95
CA ILE A 92 2.74 15.16 3.99
C ILE A 92 2.85 16.69 3.95
N PRO A 93 2.31 17.37 2.92
CA PRO A 93 2.47 18.81 2.75
C PRO A 93 1.56 19.66 3.67
N GLU A 94 0.39 19.14 4.05
CA GLU A 94 -0.52 19.75 5.02
C GLU A 94 -0.49 18.96 6.34
N LEU A 95 -0.88 19.57 7.47
CA LEU A 95 -0.91 18.87 8.75
C LEU A 95 -1.94 17.72 8.71
N LEU A 96 -1.48 16.51 8.40
CA LEU A 96 -2.28 15.29 8.58
C LEU A 96 -2.30 14.97 10.08
N THR A 97 -3.38 15.36 10.72
CA THR A 97 -3.69 14.96 12.09
C THR A 97 -4.51 13.69 12.05
N LEU A 98 -4.03 12.62 12.70
CA LEU A 98 -4.77 11.38 12.81
C LEU A 98 -5.59 11.33 14.10
N SER A 99 -6.90 11.20 13.95
CA SER A 99 -7.80 10.89 15.07
C SER A 99 -7.78 9.39 15.39
N MET A 100 -7.37 9.04 16.61
CA MET A 100 -7.27 7.63 17.01
C MET A 100 -8.61 7.06 17.52
N LEU A 101 -9.44 7.90 18.14
CA LEU A 101 -10.71 7.52 18.79
C LEU A 101 -11.91 8.22 18.12
N SER A 102 -13.11 7.71 18.37
CA SER A 102 -14.36 8.29 17.85
C SER A 102 -14.76 9.62 18.50
N ASN A 103 -14.37 9.84 19.76
CA ASN A 103 -14.77 10.99 20.56
C ASN A 103 -13.55 11.88 20.85
N THR A 104 -13.68 13.17 20.53
CA THR A 104 -12.64 14.19 20.53
C THR A 104 -12.23 14.69 21.91
N ASP A 105 -12.98 14.37 22.97
CA ASP A 105 -12.82 15.01 24.27
C ASP A 105 -11.53 14.61 25.03
N ASN A 106 -10.77 13.61 24.56
CA ASN A 106 -9.48 13.19 25.13
C ASN A 106 -8.56 12.49 24.09
N ALA A 107 -8.77 12.69 22.79
CA ALA A 107 -7.92 12.07 21.79
C ALA A 107 -6.59 12.85 21.67
N GLU A 108 -5.46 12.21 21.98
CA GLU A 108 -4.18 12.75 21.54
C GLU A 108 -4.17 12.74 20.01
N ASP A 109 -4.02 13.92 19.43
CA ASP A 109 -3.88 14.11 18.00
C ASP A 109 -2.46 13.73 17.56
N TYR A 110 -2.35 12.89 16.54
CA TYR A 110 -1.06 12.43 16.00
C TYR A 110 -0.73 13.21 14.74
N ILE A 111 0.29 14.05 14.80
CA ILE A 111 0.74 14.86 13.64
C ILE A 111 1.76 14.06 12.83
N VAL A 112 1.40 13.73 11.58
CA VAL A 112 2.22 12.94 10.67
C VAL A 112 3.05 13.85 9.76
N ASN A 113 4.38 13.73 9.82
CA ASN A 113 5.30 14.46 8.95
C ASN A 113 5.50 13.76 7.60
N SER A 114 5.63 12.44 7.61
CA SER A 114 5.80 11.65 6.39
C SER A 114 5.28 10.23 6.59
N ILE A 115 4.93 9.58 5.50
CA ILE A 115 4.45 8.20 5.49
C ILE A 115 5.40 7.39 4.63
N THR A 116 5.79 6.22 5.14
CA THR A 116 6.38 5.15 4.33
C THR A 116 5.33 4.06 4.16
N PHE A 117 5.02 3.70 2.93
CA PHE A 117 4.10 2.61 2.61
C PHE A 117 4.88 1.48 1.95
N ALA A 118 4.63 0.24 2.38
CA ALA A 118 5.17 -0.96 1.76
C ALA A 118 4.07 -1.99 1.48
N ASP A 119 4.20 -2.69 0.37
CA ASP A 119 3.27 -3.72 -0.08
C ASP A 119 4.00 -4.94 -0.65
N LYS A 120 3.35 -6.10 -0.53
CA LYS A 120 3.69 -7.35 -1.18
C LYS A 120 2.43 -7.90 -1.82
N ILE A 121 2.46 -8.10 -3.14
CA ILE A 121 1.32 -8.57 -3.91
C ILE A 121 1.70 -9.87 -4.62
N ALA A 122 0.83 -10.87 -4.53
CA ALA A 122 1.00 -12.16 -5.18
C ALA A 122 -0.01 -12.38 -6.30
N VAL A 123 0.40 -13.12 -7.33
CA VAL A 123 -0.54 -13.76 -8.26
C VAL A 123 -1.03 -15.05 -7.61
N ARG A 124 -2.33 -15.12 -7.29
CA ARG A 124 -2.90 -16.24 -6.52
C ARG A 124 -3.51 -17.32 -7.40
N ASP A 125 -4.38 -16.92 -8.30
CA ASP A 125 -4.83 -17.81 -9.36
C ASP A 125 -3.95 -17.58 -10.59
N LYS A 126 -3.20 -18.58 -11.03
CA LYS A 126 -2.28 -18.46 -12.18
C LYS A 126 -3.01 -18.53 -13.53
N GLU A 127 -4.20 -19.12 -13.59
CA GLU A 127 -4.97 -19.24 -14.83
C GLU A 127 -5.63 -17.91 -15.18
N ILE A 128 -6.35 -17.33 -14.23
CA ILE A 128 -7.01 -16.02 -14.40
C ILE A 128 -6.18 -14.84 -13.90
N GLN A 129 -4.97 -15.11 -13.38
CA GLN A 129 -4.00 -14.12 -12.90
C GLN A 129 -4.61 -13.14 -11.89
N THR A 130 -5.23 -13.64 -10.82
CA THR A 130 -5.78 -12.75 -9.80
C THR A 130 -4.68 -12.22 -8.88
N LEU A 131 -4.68 -10.91 -8.65
CA LEU A 131 -3.79 -10.24 -7.70
C LEU A 131 -4.43 -10.21 -6.31
N GLU A 132 -3.65 -10.57 -5.29
CA GLU A 132 -4.02 -10.39 -3.89
C GLU A 132 -2.88 -9.74 -3.11
N VAL A 133 -3.23 -8.86 -2.17
CA VAL A 133 -2.29 -8.29 -1.21
C VAL A 133 -1.90 -9.37 -0.21
N GLU A 134 -0.61 -9.61 -0.06
CA GLU A 134 -0.06 -10.48 0.98
C GLU A 134 0.15 -9.72 2.28
N LYS A 135 0.71 -8.51 2.16
CA LYS A 135 0.99 -7.64 3.29
C LYS A 135 1.09 -6.21 2.81
N MET A 136 0.28 -5.34 3.40
CA MET A 136 0.46 -3.89 3.30
C MET A 136 0.77 -3.32 4.67
N ILE A 137 1.65 -2.33 4.75
CA ILE A 137 2.01 -1.67 6.00
C ILE A 137 2.33 -0.20 5.77
N TYR A 138 1.78 0.63 6.66
CA TYR A 138 2.12 2.04 6.80
C TYR A 138 3.07 2.18 7.98
N HIS A 139 4.19 2.86 7.77
CA HIS A 139 5.03 3.39 8.83
C HIS A 139 4.81 4.91 8.87
N LEU A 140 4.34 5.39 10.02
CA LEU A 140 3.95 6.78 10.23
C LEU A 140 5.07 7.47 11.00
N HIS A 141 5.68 8.46 10.34
CA HIS A 141 6.73 9.28 10.93
C HIS A 141 6.12 10.52 11.55
N LEU A 142 6.12 10.57 12.88
CA LEU A 142 5.42 11.60 13.64
C LEU A 142 6.35 12.77 13.96
N LYS A 143 5.75 13.90 14.35
CA LYS A 143 6.50 15.10 14.71
C LYS A 143 7.05 15.06 16.13
N ASP A 144 6.17 14.85 17.11
CA ASP A 144 6.45 15.04 18.54
C ASP A 144 6.27 13.74 19.34
N GLN A 145 5.94 12.64 18.66
CA GLN A 145 5.62 11.33 19.25
C GLN A 145 6.49 10.24 18.61
N SER A 146 6.50 9.05 19.20
CA SER A 146 7.21 7.90 18.63
C SER A 146 6.51 7.37 17.39
N ASP A 147 7.27 7.15 16.33
CA ASP A 147 6.81 6.50 15.11
C ASP A 147 6.16 5.14 15.41
N PHE A 148 5.12 4.83 14.66
CA PHE A 148 4.46 3.53 14.71
C PHE A 148 4.11 3.01 13.33
N SER A 149 3.82 1.72 13.25
CA SER A 149 3.36 1.09 12.03
C SER A 149 2.03 0.39 12.21
N VAL A 150 1.25 0.37 11.13
CA VAL A 150 -0.05 -0.31 11.07
C VAL A 150 -0.29 -0.84 9.67
N GLY A 151 -0.84 -2.04 9.58
CA GLY A 151 -1.05 -2.71 8.30
C GLY A 151 -2.03 -3.87 8.37
N MET A 152 -2.10 -4.58 7.26
CA MET A 152 -2.88 -5.82 7.12
C MET A 152 -2.02 -6.90 6.50
N GLU A 153 -2.15 -8.12 6.99
CA GLU A 153 -1.45 -9.30 6.47
C GLU A 153 -2.44 -10.43 6.24
N ARG A 154 -2.31 -11.10 5.09
CA ARG A 154 -3.14 -12.23 4.71
C ARG A 154 -2.93 -13.39 5.68
N VAL A 155 -4.03 -14.05 6.07
CA VAL A 155 -3.98 -15.23 6.94
C VAL A 155 -3.91 -16.48 6.07
N GLN A 156 -2.82 -17.26 6.18
CA GLN A 156 -2.61 -18.43 5.29
C GLN A 156 -3.57 -19.60 5.55
N LYS A 157 -4.10 -19.74 6.77
CA LYS A 157 -5.00 -20.84 7.19
C LYS A 157 -6.27 -20.27 7.81
N ALA A 158 -7.06 -19.58 7.00
CA ALA A 158 -8.31 -18.97 7.44
C ALA A 158 -9.53 -19.83 7.10
N SER A 159 -10.64 -19.53 7.78
CA SER A 159 -11.94 -20.16 7.54
C SER A 159 -12.59 -19.67 6.24
N SER A 160 -12.24 -18.46 5.79
CA SER A 160 -12.63 -17.87 4.51
C SER A 160 -11.42 -17.71 3.57
N ALA A 161 -11.65 -17.77 2.26
CA ALA A 161 -10.59 -17.71 1.25
C ALA A 161 -9.80 -16.38 1.22
N ARG A 162 -10.32 -15.31 1.86
CA ARG A 162 -9.76 -13.95 1.84
C ARG A 162 -9.82 -13.29 3.21
N ALA A 163 -9.12 -13.89 4.17
CA ALA A 163 -9.02 -13.37 5.52
C ALA A 163 -7.71 -12.64 5.75
N TYR A 164 -7.81 -11.53 6.45
CA TYR A 164 -6.68 -10.71 6.86
C TYR A 164 -6.70 -10.56 8.38
N LYS A 165 -5.52 -10.25 8.93
CA LYS A 165 -5.36 -9.75 10.29
C LYS A 165 -4.75 -8.36 10.25
N THR A 166 -5.03 -7.57 11.27
CA THR A 166 -4.33 -6.32 11.50
C THR A 166 -2.97 -6.60 12.13
N ILE A 167 -1.96 -5.82 11.73
CA ILE A 167 -0.61 -5.87 12.27
C ILE A 167 -0.19 -4.46 12.66
N ALA A 168 0.61 -4.33 13.71
CA ALA A 168 1.15 -3.06 14.16
C ALA A 168 2.44 -3.25 14.96
N GLU A 169 3.29 -2.22 14.95
CA GLU A 169 4.48 -2.10 15.79
C GLU A 169 4.47 -0.72 16.45
N ASN A 170 4.89 -0.66 17.72
CA ASN A 170 4.81 0.54 18.56
C ASN A 170 3.39 1.16 18.66
N TYR A 171 2.36 0.38 18.34
CA TYR A 171 0.96 0.74 18.46
C TYR A 171 0.12 -0.47 18.84
N GLU A 172 -0.74 -0.33 19.85
CA GLU A 172 -1.61 -1.40 20.31
C GLU A 172 -3.00 -1.27 19.66
N ILE A 173 -3.35 -2.17 18.74
CA ILE A 173 -4.68 -2.21 18.13
C ILE A 173 -5.67 -2.91 19.09
N LYS A 174 -6.64 -2.16 19.60
CA LYS A 174 -7.63 -2.64 20.58
C LYS A 174 -8.89 -3.09 19.88
N ARG A 175 -9.18 -4.40 19.87
CA ARG A 175 -10.40 -4.95 19.27
C ARG A 175 -11.64 -4.59 20.08
N VAL A 176 -12.78 -4.46 19.41
CA VAL A 176 -14.09 -4.38 20.05
C VAL A 176 -14.48 -5.76 20.56
N LEU A 177 -14.86 -5.86 21.84
CA LEU A 177 -15.28 -7.11 22.48
C LEU A 177 -16.48 -7.72 21.75
N GLY A 178 -16.43 -9.04 21.51
CA GLY A 178 -17.51 -9.81 20.87
C GLY A 178 -17.45 -9.90 19.34
N ARG A 179 -16.51 -9.21 18.67
CA ARG A 179 -16.29 -9.31 17.21
C ARG A 179 -14.97 -9.99 16.89
N ALA A 180 -14.95 -11.32 16.93
CA ALA A 180 -13.80 -12.13 16.53
C ALA A 180 -13.73 -12.39 15.01
N TRP A 181 -14.31 -11.50 14.19
CA TRP A 181 -14.41 -11.69 12.75
C TRP A 181 -13.05 -11.51 12.06
N GLU A 182 -12.86 -12.26 10.99
CA GLU A 182 -11.72 -12.10 10.08
C GLU A 182 -11.88 -10.76 9.34
N MET A 183 -10.77 -10.03 9.15
CA MET A 183 -10.81 -8.81 8.34
C MET A 183 -10.97 -9.19 6.86
N PRO A 184 -11.80 -8.47 6.09
CA PRO A 184 -11.85 -8.64 4.64
C PRO A 184 -10.56 -8.14 3.97
N SER A 185 -10.47 -8.29 2.66
CA SER A 185 -9.35 -7.78 1.88
C SER A 185 -9.19 -6.26 1.99
N PRO A 186 -7.95 -5.75 1.89
CA PRO A 186 -7.70 -4.34 1.67
C PRO A 186 -8.51 -3.77 0.50
N TYR A 187 -8.77 -2.47 0.54
CA TYR A 187 -9.26 -1.73 -0.63
C TYR A 187 -8.08 -1.40 -1.54
N ARG A 188 -8.14 -1.87 -2.78
CA ARG A 188 -7.05 -1.80 -3.76
C ARG A 188 -5.78 -2.44 -3.15
N PHE A 189 -4.63 -1.82 -3.33
CA PHE A 189 -3.38 -2.28 -2.74
C PHE A 189 -3.11 -1.67 -1.35
N TYR A 190 -3.66 -0.47 -1.07
CA TYR A 190 -3.24 0.32 0.10
C TYR A 190 -4.29 0.56 1.17
N GLY A 191 -5.57 0.36 0.87
CA GLY A 191 -6.65 0.91 1.68
C GLY A 191 -7.11 -0.03 2.77
N PHE A 192 -7.32 0.49 3.97
CA PHE A 192 -8.01 -0.24 5.03
C PHE A 192 -9.52 -0.32 4.72
N PRO A 193 -10.17 -1.48 4.92
CA PRO A 193 -11.60 -1.61 4.74
C PRO A 193 -12.38 -0.98 5.91
N ASP A 194 -13.68 -0.71 5.73
CA ASP A 194 -14.55 -0.09 6.75
C ASP A 194 -14.61 -0.93 8.06
N GLU A 195 -14.36 -2.24 7.96
CA GLU A 195 -14.21 -3.15 9.09
C GLU A 195 -13.08 -2.73 10.05
N MET A 196 -12.08 -2.00 9.56
CA MET A 196 -10.96 -1.53 10.38
C MET A 196 -11.45 -0.66 11.53
N ILE A 197 -12.38 0.28 11.25
CA ILE A 197 -12.97 1.14 12.28
C ILE A 197 -14.05 0.42 13.10
N SER A 198 -14.77 -0.54 12.51
CA SER A 198 -15.88 -1.19 13.19
C SER A 198 -15.45 -2.36 14.09
N TYR A 199 -14.24 -2.90 13.88
CA TYR A 199 -13.69 -4.02 14.67
C TYR A 199 -12.68 -3.54 15.72
N HIS A 200 -12.25 -2.28 15.68
CA HIS A 200 -11.24 -1.73 16.59
C HIS A 200 -11.68 -0.42 17.22
N GLN A 201 -11.41 -0.27 18.51
CA GLN A 201 -11.78 0.91 19.29
C GLN A 201 -10.94 2.13 18.93
N ASN A 202 -9.71 1.89 18.46
CA ASN A 202 -8.69 2.89 18.23
C ASN A 202 -8.12 2.85 16.80
N ALA A 203 -8.96 2.66 15.78
CA ALA A 203 -8.51 2.64 14.39
C ALA A 203 -9.14 3.72 13.51
N TRP A 204 -9.60 4.81 14.13
CA TRP A 204 -10.28 5.91 13.43
C TRP A 204 -9.39 6.67 12.43
N PHE A 205 -8.07 6.45 12.49
CA PHE A 205 -7.11 6.94 11.51
C PHE A 205 -7.23 6.26 10.14
N ALA A 206 -7.87 5.08 10.04
CA ALA A 206 -7.83 4.26 8.84
C ALA A 206 -8.39 4.97 7.57
N PRO A 207 -9.56 5.64 7.61
CA PRO A 207 -10.04 6.42 6.46
C PRO A 207 -9.15 7.62 6.13
N GLN A 208 -8.49 8.20 7.13
CA GLN A 208 -7.58 9.35 6.97
C GLN A 208 -6.30 8.91 6.24
N LEU A 209 -5.77 7.72 6.53
CA LEU A 209 -4.65 7.13 5.79
C LEU A 209 -5.04 6.79 4.35
N ASN A 210 -6.24 6.23 4.14
CA ASN A 210 -6.74 5.97 2.79
C ASN A 210 -6.79 7.27 1.96
N ALA A 211 -7.34 8.34 2.53
CA ALA A 211 -7.43 9.65 1.88
C ALA A 211 -6.05 10.29 1.64
N ALA A 212 -5.13 10.18 2.61
CA ALA A 212 -3.75 10.67 2.47
C ALA A 212 -3.02 9.98 1.30
N HIS A 213 -3.32 8.70 1.07
CA HIS A 213 -2.76 7.94 -0.04
C HIS A 213 -3.38 8.33 -1.40
N GLU A 214 -4.69 8.55 -1.46
CA GLU A 214 -5.40 8.95 -2.70
C GLU A 214 -4.95 10.33 -3.21
N ASN A 215 -4.62 11.23 -2.27
CA ASN A 215 -4.18 12.58 -2.55
C ASN A 215 -2.66 12.70 -2.81
N PHE A 216 -1.89 11.61 -2.67
CA PHE A 216 -0.48 11.56 -3.03
C PHE A 216 -0.23 11.56 -4.54
#